data_AF-A0A9Y1I2F0-F1
#
_entry.id   AF-A0A9Y1I2F0-F1
#
_cell.length_a   1.000
_cell.length_b   1.000
_cell.length_c   1.000
_cell.angle_alpha   90.00
_cell.angle_beta   90.00
_cell.angle_gamma   90.00
#
_symmetry.space_group_name_H-M   'P 1'
#
loop_
_entity.id
_entity.type
_entity.pdbx_description
1 polymer ?
#
loop_
_entity_poly.entity_id
_entity_poly.type
_entity_poly.pdbx_seq_one_letter_code
_entity_poly.pdbx_strand_id
1 'polypeptide(L)'
;MTMYDTDAYSRVSIILITVGVIRSTFEIFLAMIALRLCLFWFPSAKPHRFPFYYITMVVDPVLTRCNKIVPPLFGLDLSMSLMINLVYIIVSICRSLEESLITLYT
;
A
#
# COMPACT_ATOMS: atom_id res chain seq x y z
N MET A 1 10.84 26.31 -28.08
CA MET A 1 10.11 25.75 -26.92
C MET A 1 9.36 26.91 -26.30
N THR A 2 8.05 26.97 -26.53
CA THR A 2 7.25 28.17 -26.32
C THR A 2 6.82 28.27 -24.86
N MET A 3 6.48 29.47 -24.39
CA MET A 3 5.98 29.70 -23.02
C MET A 3 4.72 28.85 -22.69
N TYR A 4 4.00 28.37 -23.71
CA TYR A 4 2.84 27.48 -23.59
C TYR A 4 3.21 26.01 -23.31
N ASP A 5 4.46 25.62 -23.54
CA ASP A 5 4.86 24.25 -23.24
C ASP A 5 5.21 24.12 -21.75
N THR A 6 5.78 25.18 -21.15
CA THR A 6 6.31 25.18 -19.76
C THR A 6 5.24 25.08 -18.67
N ASP A 7 4.04 25.63 -18.88
CA ASP A 7 2.94 25.49 -17.92
C ASP A 7 2.33 24.08 -17.95
N ALA A 8 2.29 23.44 -19.11
CA ALA A 8 1.99 22.01 -19.20
C ALA A 8 3.04 21.18 -18.42
N TYR A 9 4.33 21.56 -18.48
CA TYR A 9 5.40 20.77 -17.83
C TYR A 9 5.25 20.81 -16.32
N SER A 10 4.93 21.99 -15.80
CA SER A 10 4.66 22.18 -14.37
C SER A 10 3.45 21.39 -13.89
N ARG A 11 2.35 21.35 -14.65
CA ARG A 11 1.12 20.64 -14.26
C ARG A 11 1.33 19.13 -14.17
N VAL A 12 1.98 18.55 -15.18
CA VAL A 12 2.28 17.11 -15.22
C VAL A 12 3.19 16.72 -14.06
N SER A 13 4.22 17.53 -13.79
CA SER A 13 5.14 17.29 -12.67
C SER A 13 4.42 17.26 -11.31
N ILE A 14 3.47 18.16 -11.09
CA ILE A 14 2.66 18.19 -9.85
C ILE A 14 1.80 16.93 -9.73
N ILE A 15 1.19 16.48 -10.83
CA ILE A 15 0.39 15.26 -10.85
C ILE A 15 1.26 14.05 -10.51
N LEU A 16 2.45 13.93 -11.12
CA LEU A 16 3.38 12.83 -10.87
C LEU A 16 3.81 12.77 -9.40
N ILE A 17 4.16 13.90 -8.79
CA ILE A 17 4.55 13.95 -7.38
C ILE A 17 3.38 13.52 -6.49
N THR A 18 2.17 13.99 -6.78
CA THR A 18 0.98 13.67 -6.00
C THR A 18 0.67 12.18 -6.05
N VAL A 19 0.68 11.58 -7.25
CA VAL A 19 0.45 10.13 -7.43
C VAL A 19 1.57 9.33 -6.75
N GLY A 20 2.82 9.80 -6.83
CA GLY A 20 3.97 9.15 -6.19
C GLY A 20 3.85 9.11 -4.66
N VAL A 21 3.42 10.20 -4.03
CA VAL A 21 3.19 10.23 -2.57
C VAL A 21 2.09 9.25 -2.15
N ILE A 22 1.00 9.19 -2.94
CA ILE A 22 -0.09 8.24 -2.70
C ILE A 22 0.41 6.80 -2.83
N ARG A 23 1.14 6.50 -3.90
CA ARG A 23 1.73 5.18 -4.17
C ARG A 23 2.65 4.74 -3.01
N SER A 24 3.58 5.60 -2.60
CA SER A 24 4.51 5.29 -1.50
C SER A 24 3.81 5.08 -0.17
N THR A 25 2.70 5.77 0.10
CA THR A 25 1.89 5.53 1.30
C THR A 25 1.31 4.11 1.31
N PHE A 26 0.79 3.63 0.18
CA PHE A 26 0.29 2.26 0.05
C PHE A 26 1.42 1.21 0.10
N GLU A 27 2.61 1.51 -0.42
CA GLU A 27 3.79 0.63 -0.29
C GLU A 27 4.23 0.47 1.17
N ILE A 28 4.25 1.55 1.95
CA ILE A 28 4.54 1.49 3.39
C ILE A 28 3.47 0.66 4.11
N PHE A 29 2.19 0.85 3.77
CA PHE A 29 1.11 0.06 4.34
C PHE A 29 1.24 -1.44 4.00
N LEU A 30 1.62 -1.77 2.76
CA LEU A 30 1.90 -3.14 2.33
C LEU A 30 3.05 -3.76 3.14
N ALA A 31 4.12 -2.99 3.39
CA ALA A 31 5.22 -3.42 4.27
C ALA A 31 4.76 -3.68 5.71
N MET A 32 3.85 -2.86 6.26
CA MET A 32 3.27 -3.09 7.58
C MET A 32 2.45 -4.38 7.65
N ILE A 33 1.64 -4.68 6.63
CA ILE A 33 0.88 -5.94 6.56
C ILE A 33 1.84 -7.14 6.42
N ALA A 34 2.87 -7.02 5.59
CA ALA A 34 3.90 -8.06 5.44
C ALA A 34 4.63 -8.32 6.76
N LEU A 35 5.01 -7.26 7.49
CA LEU A 35 5.57 -7.39 8.84
C LEU A 35 4.58 -8.09 9.79
N ARG A 36 3.30 -7.73 9.76
CA ARG A 36 2.27 -8.38 10.59
C ARG A 36 2.14 -9.87 10.30
N LEU A 37 2.22 -10.24 9.02
CA LEU A 37 2.26 -11.62 8.57
C LEU A 37 3.51 -12.34 9.10
N CYS A 38 4.70 -11.73 8.99
CA CYS A 38 5.92 -12.29 9.58
C CYS A 38 5.77 -12.50 11.10
N LEU A 39 5.21 -11.53 11.84
CA LEU A 39 4.96 -11.66 13.27
C LEU A 39 4.07 -12.86 13.62
N PHE A 40 3.10 -13.17 12.76
CA PHE A 40 2.23 -14.33 12.96
C PHE A 40 3.00 -15.66 12.88
N TRP A 41 4.06 -15.72 12.06
CA TRP A 41 4.94 -16.89 11.98
C TRP A 41 5.87 -17.07 13.20
N PHE A 42 6.02 -16.05 14.05
CA PHE A 42 6.83 -16.12 15.27
C PHE A 42 5.96 -16.33 16.52
N PRO A 43 5.83 -17.55 17.06
CA PRO A 43 4.95 -17.83 18.20
C PRO A 43 5.36 -17.10 19.49
N SER A 44 6.62 -16.68 19.62
CA SER A 44 7.10 -15.88 20.76
C SER A 44 6.83 -14.38 20.61
N ALA A 45 6.46 -13.91 19.41
CA ALA A 45 6.19 -12.51 19.18
C ALA A 45 4.87 -12.11 19.85
N LYS A 46 4.88 -11.01 20.60
CA LYS A 46 3.69 -10.41 21.22
C LYS A 46 3.26 -9.19 20.41
N PRO A 47 2.38 -9.34 19.40
CA PRO A 47 2.04 -8.25 18.47
C PRO A 47 1.38 -7.02 19.12
N HIS A 48 0.78 -7.18 20.31
CA HIS A 48 0.16 -6.11 21.08
C HIS A 48 1.09 -5.48 22.13
N ARG A 49 2.40 -5.70 22.03
CA ARG A 49 3.43 -5.12 22.92
C ARG A 49 4.38 -4.26 22.09
N PHE A 50 5.02 -3.28 22.73
CA PHE A 50 6.11 -2.53 22.11
C PHE A 50 7.22 -3.51 21.67
N PRO A 51 7.81 -3.35 20.47
CA PRO A 51 7.64 -2.25 19.50
C PRO A 51 6.50 -2.45 18.47
N PHE A 52 5.86 -3.62 18.46
CA PHE A 52 4.96 -4.03 17.38
C PHE A 52 3.52 -3.50 17.48
N TYR A 53 3.19 -2.88 18.63
CA TYR A 53 1.88 -2.28 18.88
C TYR A 53 1.43 -1.30 17.79
N TYR A 54 2.35 -0.52 17.23
CA TYR A 54 2.01 0.44 16.16
C TYR A 54 1.56 -0.26 14.87
N ILE A 55 2.12 -1.43 14.57
CA ILE A 55 1.76 -2.20 13.38
C ILE A 55 0.35 -2.76 13.54
N THR A 56 0.07 -3.41 14.68
CA THR A 56 -1.26 -3.97 14.99
C THR A 56 -2.32 -2.89 15.03
N MET A 57 -2.04 -1.73 15.63
CA MET A 57 -2.99 -0.62 15.71
C MET A 57 -3.49 -0.15 14.34
N VAL A 58 -2.62 -0.17 13.32
CA VAL A 58 -2.97 0.26 11.96
C VAL A 58 -3.56 -0.90 11.15
N VAL A 59 -2.96 -2.09 11.22
CA VAL A 59 -3.30 -3.22 10.35
C VAL A 59 -4.55 -3.98 10.82
N ASP A 60 -4.69 -4.23 12.13
CA ASP A 60 -5.78 -5.05 12.67
C ASP A 60 -7.19 -4.50 12.42
N PRO A 61 -7.50 -3.18 12.54
CA PRO A 61 -8.84 -2.68 12.21
C PRO A 61 -9.20 -2.85 10.73
N VAL A 62 -8.20 -2.77 9.85
CA VAL A 62 -8.36 -2.99 8.41
C VAL A 62 -8.63 -4.48 8.12
N LEU A 63 -7.85 -5.39 8.73
CA LEU A 63 -8.05 -6.83 8.60
C LEU A 63 -9.36 -7.32 9.22
N THR A 64 -9.82 -6.72 10.33
CA THR A 64 -11.09 -7.08 10.98
C THR A 64 -12.29 -6.86 10.05
N ARG A 65 -12.21 -5.89 9.13
CA ARG A 65 -13.24 -5.71 8.09
C ARG A 65 -13.18 -6.80 7.04
N CYS A 66 -12.00 -7.23 6.64
CA CYS A 66 -11.82 -8.31 5.66
C CYS A 66 -12.17 -9.70 6.22
N ASN A 67 -11.93 -9.93 7.52
CA ASN A 67 -12.33 -11.15 8.22
C ASN A 67 -13.85 -11.36 8.27
N LYS A 68 -14.66 -10.33 8.00
CA LYS A 68 -16.12 -10.48 7.84
C LYS A 68 -16.52 -11.10 6.50
N ILE A 69 -15.65 -10.99 5.50
CA ILE A 69 -15.90 -11.47 4.14
C ILE A 69 -15.35 -12.89 3.99
N VAL A 70 -14.15 -13.14 4.52
CA VAL A 70 -13.45 -14.42 4.42
C VAL A 70 -13.32 -15.04 5.81
N PRO A 71 -13.93 -16.21 6.07
CA PRO A 71 -13.75 -16.89 7.34
C PRO A 71 -12.28 -17.32 7.51
N PRO A 72 -11.76 -17.35 8.75
CA PRO A 72 -10.41 -17.83 9.01
C PRO A 72 -10.32 -19.32 8.64
N LEU A 73 -9.41 -19.69 7.73
CA LEU A 73 -9.16 -21.07 7.34
C LEU A 73 -7.81 -21.52 7.93
N PHE A 74 -7.79 -22.71 8.54
CA PHE A 74 -6.59 -23.32 9.13
C PHE A 74 -5.89 -22.52 10.24
N GLY A 75 -6.61 -21.61 10.90
CA GLY A 75 -6.00 -20.71 11.89
C GLY A 75 -5.04 -19.69 11.27
N LEU A 76 -4.96 -19.62 9.93
CA LEU A 76 -4.20 -18.63 9.18
C LEU A 76 -5.13 -17.47 8.79
N ASP A 77 -4.64 -16.25 8.96
CA ASP A 77 -5.36 -15.04 8.53
C ASP A 77 -5.28 -14.88 7.01
N LEU A 78 -6.23 -15.48 6.27
CA LEU A 78 -6.40 -15.26 4.83
C LEU A 78 -6.77 -13.82 4.47
N SER A 79 -7.26 -13.05 5.43
CA SER A 79 -7.47 -11.61 5.25
C SER A 79 -6.18 -10.87 4.96
N MET A 80 -5.04 -11.29 5.52
CA MET A 80 -3.75 -10.66 5.27
C MET A 80 -3.32 -10.86 3.82
N SER A 81 -3.42 -12.08 3.29
CA SER A 81 -3.06 -12.36 1.91
C SER A 81 -4.00 -11.64 0.92
N LEU A 82 -5.30 -11.61 1.19
CA LEU A 82 -6.26 -10.85 0.39
C LEU A 82 -5.92 -9.35 0.37
N MET A 83 -5.63 -8.76 1.55
CA MET A 83 -5.29 -7.35 1.67
C MET A 83 -4.00 -7.01 0.94
N ILE A 84 -2.97 -7.86 1.03
CA ILE A 84 -1.71 -7.68 0.29
C ILE A 84 -1.99 -7.61 -1.21
N ASN A 85 -2.77 -8.55 -1.75
CA ASN A 85 -3.11 -8.56 -3.17
C ASN A 85 -3.88 -7.30 -3.58
N LEU A 86 -4.85 -6.87 -2.77
CA LEU A 86 -5.66 -5.69 -3.05
C LEU A 86 -4.81 -4.40 -3.06
N VAL A 87 -3.96 -4.22 -2.05
CA VAL A 87 -3.05 -3.07 -1.98
C VAL A 87 -2.03 -3.11 -3.11
N TYR A 88 -1.53 -4.29 -3.48
CA TYR A 88 -0.60 -4.45 -4.59
C TYR A 88 -1.23 -4.02 -5.93
N ILE A 89 -2.51 -4.35 -6.16
CA ILE A 89 -3.24 -3.89 -7.35
C ILE A 89 -3.38 -2.37 -7.36
N ILE A 90 -3.67 -1.73 -6.22
CA ILE A 90 -3.74 -0.27 -6.14
C ILE A 90 -2.38 0.36 -6.50
N VAL A 91 -1.30 -0.16 -5.93
CA VAL A 91 0.07 0.32 -6.21
C VAL A 91 0.43 0.12 -7.68
N SER A 92 0.07 -1.01 -8.30
CA SER A 92 0.37 -1.27 -9.71
C SER A 92 -0.38 -0.33 -10.64
N ILE A 93 -1.65 0.00 -10.33
CA ILE A 93 -2.43 1.00 -11.07
C ILE A 93 -1.77 2.38 -10.97
N CYS A 94 -1.39 2.82 -9.76
CA CYS A 94 -0.70 4.10 -9.58
C CYS A 94 0.60 4.17 -10.40
N ARG A 95 1.40 3.09 -10.37
CA ARG A 95 2.65 3.00 -11.13
C ARG A 95 2.43 3.08 -12.64
N SER A 96 1.45 2.33 -13.15
CA SER A 96 1.08 2.35 -14.56
C SER A 96 0.65 3.75 -15.03
N LEU A 97 -0.12 4.46 -14.21
CA LEU A 97 -0.52 5.84 -14.49
C LEU A 97 0.70 6.78 -14.59
N GLU A 98 1.65 6.70 -13.66
CA GLU A 98 2.86 7.52 -13.69
C GLU A 98 3.71 7.24 -14.94
N GLU A 99 3.91 5.98 -15.30
CA GLU A 99 4.68 5.59 -16.49
C GLU A 99 4.03 6.13 -17.78
N SER A 100 2.70 6.07 -17.88
CA SER A 100 1.98 6.62 -19.03
C SER A 100 2.14 8.14 -19.17
N LEU A 101 2.15 8.87 -18.06
CA LEU A 101 2.33 10.33 -18.05
C LEU A 101 3.77 10.74 -18.38
N ILE A 102 4.76 10.00 -17.90
CA ILE A 102 6.17 10.27 -18.19
C ILE A 102 6.46 10.04 -19.68
N THR A 103 5.97 8.93 -20.25
CA THR A 103 6.18 8.59 -21.67
C THR A 103 5.50 9.54 -22.65
N LEU A 104 4.35 10.11 -22.30
CA LEU A 104 3.70 11.15 -23.10
C LEU A 104 4.47 12.47 -23.14
N TYR A 105 5.43 12.64 -22.24
CA TYR A 105 6.00 13.94 -21.91
C TYR A 105 7.52 14.04 -21.96
N THR A 106 8.16 12.91 -22.27
CA THR A 106 9.59 12.77 -22.56
C THR A 106 9.78 12.59 -24.06
#